data_AF-A0A3R7VCU6-F1
#
_entry.id   AF-A0A3R7VCU6-F1
#
_cell.length_a   1.000
_cell.length_b   1.000
_cell.length_c   1.000
_cell.angle_alpha   90.00
_cell.angle_beta   90.00
_cell.angle_gamma   90.00
#
_symmetry.space_group_name_H-M   'P 1'
#
loop_
_entity.id
_entity.type
_entity.pdbx_description
1 polymer ?
#
loop_
_entity_poly.entity_id
_entity_poly.type
_entity_poly.pdbx_seq_one_letter_code
_entity_poly.pdbx_strand_id
1 'polypeptide(L)'
;MLRAADKMMQPRRLGALHGSRLSFLRVLLRRIQREKWSFVRTEFEIGANFTGHAVYTAKTPARSYSLVVFAHQLKPEERTDRVIANAWDATFTLFDGVPDARDIQRLRQHVPLQEAGRLQASELSLSRANKSVRLWNSVVAALSEGCQPSQEIIDSTGYLMRTTAVYGSGKFGACDRETLLDRPELQPAFQAEMLTVFMVRQFARDWVEREAKLRAPGTAVRLDEDLACRLGIGNSTGLGMAPFLINHPILIDHWMRARETAIARVQAVGLVNTHDRNLVLQLLQRAQREFSLWHSDDEDQKISIEHLLQDLNMLMSWFAQRERNEMLWSDAMKFAHAKLRLEAQEILASVMLEPYEDLVDDLVDHMAVAEGEMKPVDGSQTVAETMAKIDQRYSWIHQISWEEKEETALLWYVSEEKLEPRLGHRNLDASEEHEQPLSPARDIHELREALSSWPPHTTLAEFLMREPWHRLAAMRVQWVYEHEYGEIHGNTIGATLRPIDLLRCKLSFFGATRFDPRSDRWLRISLYRHAPYLDHIVETDPFWIYGPTP
;
A
#
# COMPACT_ATOMS: atom_id res chain seq x y z
N MET A 1 21.87 -9.01 -12.08
CA MET A 1 21.83 -7.57 -12.46
C MET A 1 20.44 -7.04 -12.15
N LEU A 2 20.33 -5.81 -11.65
CA LEU A 2 19.03 -5.18 -11.38
C LEU A 2 18.33 -4.81 -12.71
N ARG A 3 16.99 -4.78 -12.73
CA ARG A 3 16.23 -4.28 -13.89
C ARG A 3 16.32 -2.76 -13.93
N ALA A 4 16.67 -2.18 -15.08
CA ALA A 4 16.88 -0.73 -15.21
C ALA A 4 15.66 0.11 -14.78
N ALA A 5 15.92 1.27 -14.17
CA ALA A 5 14.89 2.21 -13.72
C ALA A 5 13.95 2.63 -14.86
N ASP A 6 14.47 2.87 -16.06
CA ASP A 6 13.68 3.20 -17.26
C ASP A 6 12.60 2.18 -17.62
N LYS A 7 12.75 0.93 -17.16
CA LYS A 7 11.75 -0.13 -17.33
C LYS A 7 10.84 -0.23 -16.11
N MET A 8 11.39 -0.07 -14.90
CA MET A 8 10.69 -0.32 -13.65
C MET A 8 9.81 0.84 -13.21
N MET A 9 10.24 2.07 -13.49
CA MET A 9 9.59 3.29 -13.02
C MET A 9 8.56 3.87 -13.99
N GLN A 10 8.23 3.14 -15.06
CA GLN A 10 7.14 3.51 -15.97
C GLN A 10 5.79 3.31 -15.27
N PRO A 11 4.83 4.27 -15.36
CA PRO A 11 3.55 4.17 -14.69
C PRO A 11 2.84 2.82 -14.90
N ARG A 12 2.73 2.33 -16.14
CA ARG A 12 2.09 1.03 -16.42
C ARG A 12 2.76 -0.17 -15.75
N ARG A 13 4.08 -0.12 -15.53
CA ARG A 13 4.82 -1.17 -14.81
C ARG A 13 4.58 -1.07 -13.30
N LEU A 14 4.63 0.15 -12.76
CA LEU A 14 4.27 0.44 -11.36
C LEU A 14 2.84 -0.04 -11.05
N GLY A 15 1.92 0.19 -11.99
CA GLY A 15 0.53 -0.28 -11.96
C GLY A 15 0.34 -1.78 -12.19
N ALA A 16 1.41 -2.54 -12.41
CA ALA A 16 1.36 -4.00 -12.55
C ALA A 16 1.93 -4.72 -11.32
N LEU A 17 2.45 -3.99 -10.33
CA LEU A 17 3.04 -4.58 -9.12
C LEU A 17 2.00 -5.29 -8.25
N HIS A 18 2.46 -6.30 -7.53
CA HIS A 18 1.71 -7.09 -6.55
C HIS A 18 2.51 -7.25 -5.26
N GLY A 19 1.81 -7.66 -4.20
CA GLY A 19 2.44 -8.01 -2.94
C GLY A 19 3.54 -9.07 -3.12
N SER A 20 4.64 -8.89 -2.40
CA SER A 20 5.81 -9.78 -2.40
C SER A 20 6.22 -10.10 -0.97
N ARG A 21 7.27 -10.90 -0.78
CA ARG A 21 7.82 -11.18 0.56
C ARG A 21 8.18 -9.91 1.33
N LEU A 22 8.55 -8.83 0.63
CA LEU A 22 8.91 -7.53 1.21
C LEU A 22 7.71 -6.66 1.60
N SER A 23 6.48 -7.08 1.32
CA SER A 23 5.30 -6.27 1.64
C SER A 23 5.15 -6.07 3.16
N PHE A 24 4.81 -4.84 3.58
CA PHE A 24 4.86 -4.38 4.98
C PHE A 24 3.99 -5.19 5.92
N LEU A 25 2.77 -5.54 5.49
CA LEU A 25 1.91 -6.40 6.29
C LEU A 25 2.50 -7.80 6.49
N ARG A 26 3.30 -8.29 5.53
CA ARG A 26 3.89 -9.64 5.60
C ARG A 26 5.14 -9.62 6.46
N VAL A 27 5.92 -8.55 6.39
CA VAL A 27 7.01 -8.26 7.33
C VAL A 27 6.47 -8.28 8.76
N LEU A 28 5.35 -7.58 9.00
CA LEU A 28 4.71 -7.56 10.33
C LEU A 28 4.28 -8.95 10.79
N LEU A 29 3.54 -9.70 9.96
CA LEU A 29 3.05 -11.03 10.37
C LEU A 29 4.19 -12.04 10.59
N ARG A 30 5.24 -12.03 9.75
CA ARG A 30 6.42 -12.87 9.96
C ARG A 30 7.11 -12.53 11.28
N ARG A 31 7.19 -11.24 11.62
CA ARG A 31 7.74 -10.81 12.91
C ARG A 31 6.89 -11.29 14.09
N ILE A 32 5.57 -11.08 14.03
CA ILE A 32 4.63 -11.54 15.06
C ILE A 32 4.80 -13.04 15.32
N GLN A 33 4.94 -13.85 14.26
CA GLN A 33 5.17 -15.29 14.35
C GLN A 33 6.51 -15.62 14.98
N ARG A 34 7.60 -15.05 14.46
CA ARG A 34 8.97 -15.30 14.94
C ARG A 34 9.15 -14.92 16.41
N GLU A 35 8.61 -13.77 16.81
CA GLU A 35 8.69 -13.24 18.17
C GLU A 35 7.56 -13.71 19.07
N LYS A 36 6.64 -14.55 18.55
CA LYS A 36 5.50 -15.14 19.27
C LYS A 36 4.69 -14.09 20.03
N TRP A 37 4.34 -12.99 19.36
CA TRP A 37 3.50 -11.97 20.01
C TRP A 37 2.16 -12.59 20.40
N SER A 38 1.59 -12.10 21.50
CA SER A 38 0.28 -12.53 21.97
C SER A 38 -0.70 -11.38 21.90
N PHE A 39 -1.97 -11.70 21.67
CA PHE A 39 -3.04 -10.72 21.55
C PHE A 39 -4.13 -11.04 22.57
N VAL A 40 -4.61 -10.01 23.27
CA VAL A 40 -5.66 -10.14 24.27
C VAL A 40 -6.72 -9.10 24.02
N ARG A 41 -7.98 -9.53 23.90
CA ARG A 41 -9.13 -8.62 23.97
C ARG A 41 -9.36 -8.28 25.44
N THR A 42 -8.88 -7.11 25.86
CA THR A 42 -8.93 -6.68 27.26
C THR A 42 -10.28 -6.10 27.65
N GLU A 43 -10.98 -5.44 26.72
CA GLU A 43 -12.32 -4.90 26.94
C GLU A 43 -13.19 -5.07 25.69
N PHE A 44 -14.50 -5.32 25.89
CA PHE A 44 -15.49 -5.33 24.81
C PHE A 44 -16.85 -4.88 25.36
N GLU A 45 -17.03 -3.57 25.46
CA GLU A 45 -18.18 -2.89 26.06
C GLU A 45 -19.10 -2.29 24.99
N ILE A 46 -19.48 -3.11 24.00
CA ILE A 46 -20.45 -2.74 22.97
C ILE A 46 -21.83 -3.28 23.33
N GLY A 47 -22.75 -2.36 23.60
CA GLY A 47 -24.10 -2.62 24.07
C GLY A 47 -25.07 -3.05 22.97
N ALA A 48 -26.33 -3.27 23.37
CA ALA A 48 -27.43 -3.66 22.46
C ALA A 48 -27.78 -2.58 21.42
N ASN A 49 -27.37 -1.33 21.65
CA ASN A 49 -27.47 -0.23 20.69
C ASN A 49 -26.28 -0.18 19.72
N PHE A 50 -25.41 -1.20 19.71
CA PHE A 50 -24.20 -1.30 18.88
C PHE A 50 -23.25 -0.11 18.98
N THR A 51 -23.30 0.59 20.12
CA THR A 51 -22.42 1.71 20.46
C THR A 51 -21.63 1.35 21.70
N GLY A 52 -20.36 1.75 21.76
CA GLY A 52 -19.49 1.44 22.87
C GLY A 52 -18.02 1.47 22.50
N HIS A 53 -17.20 0.75 23.25
CA HIS A 53 -15.77 0.63 22.96
C HIS A 53 -15.26 -0.80 23.12
N ALA A 54 -14.12 -1.08 22.52
CA ALA A 54 -13.38 -2.32 22.72
C ALA A 54 -11.88 -2.02 22.74
N VAL A 55 -11.11 -2.89 23.40
CA VAL A 55 -9.64 -2.76 23.47
C VAL A 55 -9.01 -4.12 23.16
N TYR A 56 -8.11 -4.12 22.19
CA TYR A 56 -7.28 -5.28 21.83
C TYR A 56 -5.82 -4.92 22.07
N THR A 57 -5.10 -5.70 22.87
CA THR A 57 -3.72 -5.44 23.24
C THR A 57 -2.80 -6.48 22.60
N ALA A 58 -1.91 -6.03 21.72
CA ALA A 58 -0.77 -6.78 21.23
C ALA A 58 0.37 -6.68 22.25
N LYS A 59 0.88 -7.83 22.70
CA LYS A 59 2.04 -7.93 23.60
C LYS A 59 3.22 -8.47 22.82
N THR A 60 4.24 -7.63 22.66
CA THR A 60 5.55 -8.01 22.11
C THR A 60 6.46 -8.49 23.25
N PRO A 61 7.67 -8.98 22.96
CA PRO A 61 8.63 -9.34 24.01
C PRO A 61 9.01 -8.16 24.92
N ALA A 62 8.93 -6.92 24.42
CA ALA A 62 9.42 -5.73 25.12
C ALA A 62 8.34 -4.70 25.45
N ARG A 63 7.23 -4.67 24.70
CA ARG A 63 6.24 -3.58 24.76
C ARG A 63 4.81 -4.10 24.57
N SER A 64 3.84 -3.23 24.80
CA SER A 64 2.43 -3.48 24.51
C SER A 64 1.88 -2.36 23.64
N TYR A 65 0.98 -2.71 22.72
CA TYR A 65 0.28 -1.77 21.85
C TYR A 65 -1.21 -2.11 21.86
N SER A 66 -2.07 -1.14 22.14
CA SER A 66 -3.51 -1.38 22.27
C SER A 66 -4.30 -0.68 21.17
N LEU A 67 -5.04 -1.44 20.37
CA LEU A 67 -6.09 -0.88 19.52
C LEU A 67 -7.29 -0.50 20.39
N VAL A 68 -7.54 0.79 20.54
CA VAL A 68 -8.77 1.33 21.15
C VAL A 68 -9.78 1.58 20.05
N VAL A 69 -10.97 0.98 20.20
CA VAL A 69 -12.06 1.04 19.24
C VAL A 69 -13.23 1.79 19.84
N PHE A 70 -13.81 2.72 19.08
CA PHE A 70 -15.12 3.32 19.39
C PHE A 70 -16.10 2.93 18.29
N ALA A 71 -17.13 2.17 18.66
CA ALA A 71 -18.19 1.73 17.77
C ALA A 71 -19.41 2.65 17.90
N HIS A 72 -20.06 2.92 16.77
CA HIS A 72 -21.20 3.80 16.65
C HIS A 72 -22.27 3.14 15.78
N GLN A 73 -23.54 3.33 16.15
CA GLN A 73 -24.64 2.96 15.28
C GLN A 73 -25.03 4.15 14.39
N LEU A 74 -24.74 4.04 13.10
CA LEU A 74 -25.15 5.05 12.11
C LEU A 74 -26.48 4.71 11.45
N LYS A 75 -27.19 5.74 11.00
CA LYS A 75 -28.30 5.55 10.06
C LYS A 75 -27.76 5.17 8.67
N PRO A 76 -28.50 4.42 7.85
CA PRO A 76 -28.06 4.03 6.50
C PRO A 76 -27.60 5.21 5.65
N GLU A 77 -28.34 6.32 5.69
CA GLU A 77 -28.07 7.55 4.93
C GLU A 77 -26.80 8.32 5.37
N GLU A 78 -26.28 8.04 6.56
CA GLU A 78 -25.05 8.66 7.10
C GLU A 78 -23.80 7.87 6.68
N ARG A 79 -23.96 6.65 6.14
CA ARG A 79 -22.83 5.81 5.73
C ARG A 79 -22.34 6.21 4.34
N THR A 80 -21.10 6.70 4.28
CA THR A 80 -20.40 6.99 3.04
C THR A 80 -18.98 6.46 3.08
N ASP A 81 -18.49 5.98 1.93
CA ASP A 81 -17.14 5.41 1.80
C ASP A 81 -16.06 6.46 1.61
N ARG A 82 -16.44 7.73 1.72
CA ARG A 82 -15.54 8.85 1.52
C ARG A 82 -14.78 9.13 2.81
N VAL A 83 -13.52 9.53 2.63
CA VAL A 83 -12.63 9.99 3.70
C VAL A 83 -13.25 11.21 4.41
N ILE A 84 -14.02 12.02 3.72
CA ILE A 84 -14.68 13.24 4.23
C ILE A 84 -16.05 13.02 4.90
N ALA A 85 -16.40 11.78 5.28
CA ALA A 85 -17.65 11.57 6.00
C ALA A 85 -17.66 12.35 7.33
N ASN A 86 -18.83 12.61 7.91
CA ASN A 86 -18.93 13.20 9.25
C ASN A 86 -19.05 12.14 10.35
N ALA A 87 -19.24 10.88 9.97
CA ALA A 87 -19.43 9.77 10.90
C ALA A 87 -19.01 8.44 10.26
N TRP A 88 -18.58 7.50 11.11
CA TRP A 88 -18.22 6.12 10.71
C TRP A 88 -18.80 5.12 11.70
N ASP A 89 -19.07 3.89 11.23
CA ASP A 89 -19.53 2.80 12.10
C ASP A 89 -18.51 2.50 13.21
N ALA A 90 -17.21 2.67 12.93
CA ALA A 90 -16.19 2.64 13.98
C ALA A 90 -15.00 3.55 13.69
N THR A 91 -14.42 4.07 14.78
CA THR A 91 -13.16 4.83 14.79
C THR A 91 -12.15 4.12 15.69
N PHE A 92 -10.87 4.29 15.39
CA PHE A 92 -9.79 3.48 15.95
C PHE A 92 -8.57 4.34 16.23
N THR A 93 -7.86 4.02 17.31
CA THR A 93 -6.48 4.48 17.48
C THR A 93 -5.60 3.36 18.00
N LEU A 94 -4.36 3.30 17.51
CA LEU A 94 -3.34 2.44 18.10
C LEU A 94 -2.62 3.21 19.19
N PHE A 95 -2.84 2.80 20.42
CA PHE A 95 -2.26 3.38 21.62
C PHE A 95 -0.95 2.67 21.97
N ASP A 96 0.03 3.44 22.40
CA ASP A 96 1.30 2.97 22.92
C ASP A 96 1.19 2.59 24.39
N GLY A 97 1.25 1.28 24.68
CA GLY A 97 1.00 0.73 26.00
C GLY A 97 -0.42 0.18 26.14
N VAL A 98 -0.89 0.13 27.39
CA VAL A 98 -2.25 -0.31 27.76
C VAL A 98 -2.99 0.89 28.33
N PRO A 99 -4.10 1.34 27.70
CA PRO A 99 -4.81 2.54 28.12
C PRO A 99 -5.53 2.32 29.44
N ASP A 100 -5.56 3.34 30.30
CA ASP A 100 -6.40 3.35 31.49
C ASP A 100 -7.80 3.96 31.21
N ALA A 101 -8.66 4.00 32.24
CA ALA A 101 -10.00 4.55 32.09
C ALA A 101 -10.02 6.05 31.70
N ARG A 102 -9.02 6.83 32.11
CA ARG A 102 -8.88 8.25 31.75
C ARG A 102 -8.46 8.39 30.29
N ASP A 103 -7.54 7.54 29.82
CA ASP A 103 -7.17 7.47 28.42
C ASP A 103 -8.38 7.15 27.55
N ILE A 104 -9.16 6.12 27.89
CA ILE A 104 -10.37 5.74 27.15
C ILE A 104 -11.37 6.90 27.12
N GLN A 105 -11.59 7.59 28.25
CA GLN A 105 -12.50 8.73 28.31
C GLN A 105 -12.03 9.90 27.43
N ARG A 106 -10.74 10.23 27.46
CA ARG A 106 -10.13 11.26 26.60
C ARG A 106 -10.27 10.88 25.13
N LEU A 107 -9.84 9.67 24.77
CA LEU A 107 -9.85 9.20 23.39
C LEU A 107 -11.28 9.17 22.82
N ARG A 108 -12.29 8.84 23.63
CA ARG A 108 -13.70 8.87 23.23
C ARG A 108 -14.15 10.27 22.75
N GLN A 109 -13.58 11.32 23.31
CA GLN A 109 -13.92 12.71 22.96
C GLN A 109 -13.17 13.21 21.72
N HIS A 110 -12.10 12.55 21.29
CA HIS A 110 -11.22 13.06 20.22
C HIS A 110 -11.13 12.14 19.00
N VAL A 111 -11.01 10.83 19.20
CA VAL A 111 -10.82 9.84 18.12
C VAL A 111 -11.97 9.88 17.10
N PRO A 112 -13.26 9.97 17.50
CA PRO A 112 -14.35 10.08 16.53
C PRO A 112 -14.40 11.41 15.76
N LEU A 113 -13.82 12.50 16.30
CA LEU A 113 -13.89 13.85 15.74
C LEU A 113 -12.86 14.14 14.64
N GLN A 114 -11.77 13.36 14.59
CA GLN A 114 -10.73 13.42 13.56
C GLN A 114 -10.10 14.79 13.36
N GLU A 115 -10.37 15.49 12.26
CA GLU A 115 -9.84 16.83 11.97
C GLU A 115 -10.17 17.84 13.09
N ALA A 116 -11.34 17.68 13.74
CA ALA A 116 -11.75 18.47 14.91
C ALA A 116 -11.26 17.89 16.25
N GLY A 117 -10.77 16.66 16.25
CA GLY A 117 -10.17 15.98 17.40
C GLY A 117 -8.68 16.28 17.55
N ARG A 118 -8.10 15.94 18.71
CA ARG A 118 -6.67 16.05 18.96
C ARG A 118 -6.17 14.80 19.67
N LEU A 119 -5.10 14.24 19.14
CA LEU A 119 -4.38 13.11 19.69
C LEU A 119 -3.14 13.59 20.45
N GLN A 120 -2.47 12.65 21.11
CA GLN A 120 -1.22 12.84 21.83
C GLN A 120 -0.16 11.88 21.28
N ALA A 121 1.09 12.05 21.73
CA ALA A 121 2.22 11.21 21.34
C ALA A 121 2.05 9.72 21.71
N SER A 122 1.11 9.40 22.63
CA SER A 122 0.72 8.01 22.95
C SER A 122 -0.12 7.35 21.86
N GLU A 123 -0.66 8.08 20.89
CA GLU A 123 -1.43 7.52 19.78
C GLU A 123 -0.55 7.40 18.53
N LEU A 124 -0.22 6.16 18.16
CA LEU A 124 0.66 5.83 17.03
C LEU A 124 -0.04 5.96 15.68
N SER A 125 -1.35 5.70 15.65
CA SER A 125 -2.16 5.91 14.45
C SER A 125 -3.62 6.18 14.77
N LEU A 126 -4.33 6.77 13.80
CA LEU A 126 -5.78 6.99 13.81
C LEU A 126 -6.39 6.35 12.57
N SER A 127 -7.50 5.64 12.72
CA SER A 127 -8.22 5.03 11.61
C SER A 127 -9.73 5.15 11.77
N ARG A 128 -10.44 4.94 10.67
CA ARG A 128 -11.90 4.96 10.56
C ARG A 128 -12.35 3.89 9.58
N ALA A 129 -13.48 3.25 9.87
CA ALA A 129 -14.04 2.23 8.99
C ALA A 129 -15.57 2.16 9.04
N ASN A 130 -16.16 1.77 7.90
CA ASN A 130 -17.58 1.51 7.76
C ASN A 130 -17.86 0.03 7.51
N LYS A 131 -19.03 -0.45 7.95
CA LYS A 131 -19.50 -1.79 7.65
C LYS A 131 -19.73 -1.95 6.14
N SER A 132 -19.35 -3.09 5.60
CA SER A 132 -19.82 -3.53 4.28
C SER A 132 -21.26 -4.01 4.41
N VAL A 133 -22.22 -3.08 4.42
CA VAL A 133 -23.60 -3.29 4.90
C VAL A 133 -24.27 -4.54 4.33
N ARG A 134 -24.14 -4.78 3.02
CA ARG A 134 -24.74 -5.94 2.37
C ARG A 134 -24.19 -7.25 2.93
N LEU A 135 -22.87 -7.42 2.93
CA LEU A 135 -22.22 -8.62 3.45
C LEU A 135 -22.46 -8.75 4.96
N TRP A 136 -22.31 -7.65 5.71
CA TRP A 136 -22.52 -7.60 7.15
C TRP A 136 -23.89 -8.15 7.54
N ASN A 137 -24.96 -7.64 6.92
CA ASN A 137 -26.32 -8.07 7.20
C ASN A 137 -26.55 -9.54 6.86
N SER A 138 -25.99 -10.03 5.74
CA SER A 138 -26.07 -11.44 5.35
C SER A 138 -25.37 -12.35 6.37
N VAL A 139 -24.20 -11.96 6.86
CA VAL A 139 -23.46 -12.72 7.88
C VAL A 139 -24.21 -12.71 9.21
N VAL A 140 -24.68 -11.55 9.68
CA VAL A 140 -25.48 -11.45 10.91
C VAL A 140 -26.72 -12.33 10.83
N ALA A 141 -27.44 -12.31 9.70
CA ALA A 141 -28.64 -13.12 9.51
C ALA A 141 -28.33 -14.63 9.59
N ALA A 142 -27.36 -15.10 8.81
CA ALA A 142 -26.98 -16.52 8.80
C ALA A 142 -26.54 -16.99 10.18
N LEU A 143 -25.61 -16.26 10.82
CA LEU A 143 -25.09 -16.63 12.13
C LEU A 143 -26.20 -16.63 13.19
N SER A 144 -27.13 -15.67 13.16
CA SER A 144 -28.25 -15.60 14.11
C SER A 144 -29.21 -16.79 14.00
N GLU A 145 -29.35 -17.36 12.81
CA GLU A 145 -30.19 -18.53 12.54
C GLU A 145 -29.50 -19.86 12.89
N GLY A 146 -28.24 -19.83 13.35
CA GLY A 146 -27.44 -21.02 13.62
C GLY A 146 -26.76 -21.60 12.38
N CYS A 147 -26.73 -20.84 11.28
CA CYS A 147 -26.18 -21.24 9.98
C CYS A 147 -24.89 -20.47 9.66
N GLN A 148 -24.13 -20.95 8.67
CA GLN A 148 -22.98 -20.22 8.11
C GLN A 148 -23.40 -19.45 6.84
N PRO A 149 -22.80 -18.27 6.55
CA PRO A 149 -22.99 -17.60 5.28
C PRO A 149 -22.39 -18.43 4.13
N SER A 150 -22.92 -18.26 2.90
CA SER A 150 -22.34 -18.95 1.75
C SER A 150 -20.95 -18.41 1.42
N GLN A 151 -20.05 -19.30 0.99
CA GLN A 151 -18.71 -18.94 0.57
C GLN A 151 -18.72 -17.93 -0.60
N GLU A 152 -19.64 -18.07 -1.55
CA GLU A 152 -19.79 -17.16 -2.69
C GLU A 152 -20.03 -15.70 -2.24
N ILE A 153 -20.89 -15.48 -1.25
CA ILE A 153 -21.17 -14.15 -0.72
C ILE A 153 -19.92 -13.58 -0.02
N ILE A 154 -19.19 -14.40 0.73
CA ILE A 154 -17.91 -14.01 1.35
C ILE A 154 -16.86 -13.64 0.29
N ASP A 155 -16.74 -14.44 -0.77
CA ASP A 155 -15.73 -14.25 -1.81
C ASP A 155 -16.03 -13.08 -2.74
N SER A 156 -17.30 -12.77 -3.00
CA SER A 156 -17.69 -11.64 -3.85
C SER A 156 -17.26 -10.30 -3.24
N THR A 157 -17.42 -10.13 -1.92
CA THR A 157 -17.13 -8.86 -1.22
C THR A 157 -15.76 -8.89 -0.55
N GLY A 158 -15.44 -9.94 0.20
CA GLY A 158 -14.12 -10.20 0.74
C GLY A 158 -13.70 -9.38 1.97
N TYR A 159 -14.58 -8.58 2.57
CA TYR A 159 -14.32 -7.86 3.81
C TYR A 159 -15.62 -7.45 4.53
N LEU A 160 -15.62 -7.53 5.87
CA LEU A 160 -16.76 -7.08 6.70
C LEU A 160 -16.77 -5.57 6.94
N MET A 161 -15.59 -4.97 7.01
CA MET A 161 -15.40 -3.54 7.19
C MET A 161 -14.41 -3.01 6.17
N ARG A 162 -14.57 -1.74 5.83
CA ARG A 162 -13.67 -1.00 4.95
C ARG A 162 -13.13 0.22 5.66
N THR A 163 -11.81 0.28 5.79
CA THR A 163 -11.11 1.46 6.25
C THR A 163 -11.13 2.55 5.17
N THR A 164 -11.25 3.81 5.58
CA THR A 164 -11.16 4.95 4.66
C THR A 164 -9.84 5.69 4.80
N ALA A 165 -9.21 5.67 5.98
CA ALA A 165 -7.87 6.19 6.19
C ALA A 165 -7.20 5.50 7.38
N VAL A 166 -5.87 5.43 7.33
CA VAL A 166 -5.01 5.13 8.48
C VAL A 166 -3.94 6.22 8.49
N TYR A 167 -3.96 7.06 9.51
CA TYR A 167 -3.08 8.21 9.66
C TYR A 167 -2.06 7.96 10.75
N GLY A 168 -0.84 8.40 10.53
CA GLY A 168 0.27 8.39 11.49
C GLY A 168 1.14 9.64 11.29
N SER A 169 2.39 9.58 11.74
CA SER A 169 3.43 10.61 11.49
C SER A 169 2.99 12.02 11.86
N GLY A 170 2.64 12.25 13.13
CA GLY A 170 2.31 13.60 13.63
C GLY A 170 0.90 14.10 13.29
N LYS A 171 0.19 13.46 12.35
CA LYS A 171 -1.13 13.93 11.94
C LYS A 171 -2.13 13.93 13.11
N PHE A 172 -2.88 15.02 13.25
CA PHE A 172 -3.81 15.26 14.36
C PHE A 172 -3.17 15.32 15.77
N GLY A 173 -1.84 15.44 15.86
CA GLY A 173 -1.10 15.39 17.12
C GLY A 173 -0.69 13.97 17.53
N ALA A 174 -0.86 12.98 16.63
CA ALA A 174 -0.34 11.62 16.82
C ALA A 174 1.18 11.62 16.98
N CYS A 175 1.71 10.47 17.39
CA CYS A 175 3.14 10.21 17.50
C CYS A 175 3.89 10.51 16.18
N ASP A 176 5.05 11.16 16.30
CA ASP A 176 5.96 11.38 15.17
C ASP A 176 7.03 10.29 15.08
N ARG A 177 7.62 10.12 13.89
CA ARG A 177 8.56 9.04 13.58
C ARG A 177 9.78 9.03 14.50
N GLU A 178 10.26 10.19 14.93
CA GLU A 178 11.38 10.35 15.86
C GLU A 178 11.15 9.62 17.20
N THR A 179 9.90 9.64 17.68
CA THR A 179 9.50 9.01 18.96
C THR A 179 9.53 7.47 18.90
N LEU A 180 9.60 6.92 17.69
CA LEU A 180 9.59 5.48 17.44
C LEU A 180 10.97 4.92 17.15
N LEU A 181 12.03 5.73 17.06
CA LEU A 181 13.38 5.31 16.63
C LEU A 181 13.99 4.18 17.49
N ASP A 182 13.66 4.11 18.79
CA ASP A 182 14.14 3.09 19.72
C ASP A 182 13.30 1.78 19.69
N ARG A 183 12.40 1.63 18.73
CA ARG A 183 11.45 0.52 18.62
C ARG A 183 11.77 -0.31 17.38
N PRO A 184 12.60 -1.36 17.50
CA PRO A 184 12.94 -2.24 16.39
C PRO A 184 11.72 -2.79 15.65
N GLU A 185 10.63 -3.07 16.38
CA GLU A 185 9.36 -3.58 15.85
C GLU A 185 8.56 -2.61 15.01
N LEU A 186 8.81 -1.31 15.16
CA LEU A 186 8.17 -0.26 14.38
C LEU A 186 9.12 0.43 13.39
N GLN A 187 10.39 0.03 13.31
CA GLN A 187 11.36 0.61 12.37
C GLN A 187 11.00 0.35 10.90
N PRO A 188 10.60 -0.87 10.48
CA PRO A 188 10.21 -1.10 9.10
C PRO A 188 9.05 -0.18 8.69
N ALA A 189 8.91 0.07 7.39
CA ALA A 189 7.92 1.02 6.92
C ALA A 189 6.48 0.59 7.31
N PHE A 190 5.69 1.57 7.79
CA PHE A 190 4.27 1.46 8.09
C PHE A 190 3.84 0.36 9.09
N GLN A 191 4.72 -0.12 9.97
CA GLN A 191 4.38 -1.25 10.86
C GLN A 191 3.25 -0.92 11.84
N ALA A 192 3.20 0.31 12.38
CA ALA A 192 2.12 0.73 13.28
C ALA A 192 0.77 0.71 12.55
N GLU A 193 0.71 1.23 11.33
CA GLU A 193 -0.49 1.25 10.49
C GLU A 193 -0.93 -0.15 10.08
N MET A 194 0.03 -1.02 9.72
CA MET A 194 -0.25 -2.41 9.39
C MET A 194 -0.82 -3.16 10.60
N LEU A 195 -0.27 -2.92 11.80
CA LEU A 195 -0.75 -3.50 13.06
C LEU A 195 -2.16 -3.02 13.41
N THR A 196 -2.45 -1.73 13.21
CA THR A 196 -3.81 -1.17 13.34
C THR A 196 -4.80 -1.90 12.45
N VAL A 197 -4.52 -2.02 11.16
CA VAL A 197 -5.44 -2.67 10.21
C VAL A 197 -5.63 -4.15 10.54
N PHE A 198 -4.59 -4.84 11.02
CA PHE A 198 -4.67 -6.23 11.44
C PHE A 198 -5.62 -6.42 12.63
N MET A 199 -5.52 -5.58 13.66
CA MET A 199 -6.43 -5.64 14.82
C MET A 199 -7.85 -5.15 14.48
N VAL A 200 -8.01 -4.20 13.55
CA VAL A 200 -9.32 -3.79 13.01
C VAL A 200 -10.02 -4.98 12.35
N ARG A 201 -9.27 -5.86 11.66
CA ARG A 201 -9.81 -7.11 11.08
C ARG A 201 -10.41 -8.02 12.14
N GLN A 202 -9.71 -8.22 13.26
CA GLN A 202 -10.25 -8.98 14.38
C GLN A 202 -11.52 -8.35 14.91
N PHE A 203 -11.49 -7.04 15.17
CA PHE A 203 -12.65 -6.32 15.67
C PHE A 203 -13.89 -6.50 14.77
N ALA A 204 -13.71 -6.45 13.45
CA ALA A 204 -14.82 -6.65 12.51
C ALA A 204 -15.50 -8.03 12.66
N ARG A 205 -14.71 -9.10 12.86
CA ARG A 205 -15.23 -10.45 13.12
C ARG A 205 -15.95 -10.52 14.47
N ASP A 206 -15.31 -10.05 15.53
CA ASP A 206 -15.89 -10.06 16.88
C ASP A 206 -17.19 -9.26 16.93
N TRP A 207 -17.26 -8.15 16.20
CA TRP A 207 -18.43 -7.29 16.19
C TRP A 207 -19.60 -7.89 15.39
N VAL A 208 -19.36 -8.54 14.25
CA VAL A 208 -20.44 -9.22 13.51
C VAL A 208 -20.99 -10.41 14.29
N GLU A 209 -20.13 -11.18 14.97
CA GLU A 209 -20.53 -12.30 15.83
C GLU A 209 -21.32 -11.81 17.05
N ARG A 210 -20.89 -10.70 17.67
CA ARG A 210 -21.64 -10.06 18.76
C ARG A 210 -23.03 -9.62 18.32
N GLU A 211 -23.13 -8.98 17.16
CA GLU A 211 -24.41 -8.50 16.62
C GLU A 211 -25.37 -9.67 16.38
N ALA A 212 -24.90 -10.77 15.80
CA ALA A 212 -25.68 -12.00 15.67
C ALA A 212 -26.11 -12.57 17.03
N LYS A 213 -25.20 -12.60 18.02
CA LYS A 213 -25.50 -13.10 19.37
C LYS A 213 -26.51 -12.24 20.11
N LEU A 214 -26.48 -10.93 19.94
CA LEU A 214 -27.47 -10.01 20.50
C LEU A 214 -28.84 -10.17 19.82
N ARG A 215 -28.86 -10.42 18.51
CA ARG A 215 -30.08 -10.65 17.74
C ARG A 215 -30.77 -11.96 18.13
N ALA A 216 -30.00 -13.04 18.32
CA ALA A 216 -30.56 -14.35 18.65
C ALA A 216 -29.68 -15.13 19.66
N PRO A 217 -29.75 -14.81 20.97
CA PRO A 217 -28.88 -15.42 21.98
C PRO A 217 -28.95 -16.94 22.05
N GLY A 218 -30.10 -17.54 21.72
CA GLY A 218 -30.33 -18.98 21.80
C GLY A 218 -29.80 -19.79 20.62
N THR A 219 -29.67 -19.19 19.44
CA THR A 219 -29.33 -19.89 18.19
C THR A 219 -28.03 -19.41 17.55
N ALA A 220 -27.56 -18.22 17.89
CA ALA A 220 -26.42 -17.62 17.22
C ALA A 220 -25.14 -18.46 17.34
N VAL A 221 -24.49 -18.72 16.20
CA VAL A 221 -23.20 -19.42 16.08
C VAL A 221 -22.06 -18.45 15.73
N ARG A 222 -20.82 -18.88 15.94
CA ARG A 222 -19.63 -18.14 15.49
C ARG A 222 -19.39 -18.35 14.00
N LEU A 223 -18.69 -17.42 13.37
CA LEU A 223 -18.27 -17.59 11.99
C LEU A 223 -17.19 -18.67 11.93
N ASP A 224 -17.41 -19.64 11.04
CA ASP A 224 -16.46 -20.71 10.75
C ASP A 224 -15.08 -20.13 10.37
N GLU A 225 -14.02 -20.73 10.88
CA GLU A 225 -12.65 -20.23 10.71
C GLU A 225 -12.20 -20.24 9.24
N ASP A 226 -12.57 -21.26 8.48
CA ASP A 226 -12.20 -21.38 7.07
C ASP A 226 -12.90 -20.30 6.24
N LEU A 227 -14.15 -19.98 6.56
CA LEU A 227 -14.88 -18.87 5.95
C LEU A 227 -14.33 -17.51 6.41
N ALA A 228 -14.03 -17.38 7.69
CA ALA A 228 -13.54 -16.14 8.29
C ALA A 228 -12.21 -15.70 7.65
N CYS A 229 -11.29 -16.65 7.42
CA CYS A 229 -9.98 -16.35 6.85
C CYS A 229 -10.09 -15.72 5.45
N ARG A 230 -11.11 -16.07 4.67
CA ARG A 230 -11.38 -15.47 3.34
C ARG A 230 -11.70 -13.98 3.41
N LEU A 231 -12.01 -13.44 4.57
CA LEU A 231 -12.24 -12.01 4.77
C LEU A 231 -10.92 -11.29 5.05
N GLY A 232 -10.70 -10.16 4.39
CA GLY A 232 -9.71 -9.17 4.77
C GLY A 232 -10.36 -7.94 5.39
N ILE A 233 -9.64 -6.82 5.34
CA ILE A 233 -10.17 -5.47 5.54
C ILE A 233 -10.12 -4.73 4.22
N GLY A 234 -11.25 -4.18 3.81
CA GLY A 234 -11.31 -3.34 2.62
C GLY A 234 -10.60 -2.01 2.85
N ASN A 235 -10.10 -1.40 1.79
CA ASN A 235 -9.74 0.01 1.78
C ASN A 235 -10.16 0.68 0.47
N SER A 236 -10.60 1.94 0.56
CA SER A 236 -10.85 2.81 -0.59
C SER A 236 -9.72 3.83 -0.69
N THR A 237 -8.82 3.67 -1.65
CA THR A 237 -7.67 4.57 -1.84
C THR A 237 -7.95 5.55 -2.97
N GLY A 238 -7.90 6.85 -2.67
CA GLY A 238 -7.99 7.94 -3.65
C GLY A 238 -6.63 8.56 -3.98
N LEU A 239 -6.68 9.72 -4.65
CA LEU A 239 -5.51 10.43 -5.20
C LEU A 239 -4.42 10.80 -4.20
N GLY A 240 -4.71 10.90 -2.89
CA GLY A 240 -3.75 11.35 -1.89
C GLY A 240 -2.45 10.53 -1.80
N MET A 241 -2.43 9.28 -2.29
CA MET A 241 -1.19 8.48 -2.32
C MET A 241 -0.29 8.75 -3.54
N ALA A 242 -0.80 9.28 -4.65
CA ALA A 242 0.03 9.57 -5.82
C ALA A 242 1.09 10.66 -5.53
N PRO A 243 0.73 11.80 -4.90
CA PRO A 243 1.71 12.79 -4.46
C PRO A 243 2.77 12.25 -3.50
N PHE A 244 2.43 11.26 -2.67
CA PHE A 244 3.41 10.63 -1.78
C PHE A 244 4.56 9.98 -2.56
N LEU A 245 4.27 9.26 -3.64
CA LEU A 245 5.33 8.64 -4.46
C LEU A 245 6.21 9.70 -5.12
N ILE A 246 5.62 10.82 -5.54
CA ILE A 246 6.33 11.92 -6.18
C ILE A 246 7.22 12.66 -5.18
N ASN A 247 6.72 12.95 -3.98
CA ASN A 247 7.38 13.78 -2.97
C ASN A 247 8.47 13.05 -2.17
N HIS A 248 8.51 11.70 -2.22
CA HIS A 248 9.47 10.91 -1.44
C HIS A 248 10.40 10.05 -2.32
N PRO A 249 11.16 10.65 -3.26
CA PRO A 249 11.94 9.90 -4.25
C PRO A 249 12.97 8.95 -3.60
N ILE A 250 13.65 9.38 -2.54
CA ILE A 250 14.64 8.55 -1.82
C ILE A 250 13.98 7.30 -1.21
N LEU A 251 12.80 7.47 -0.59
CA LEU A 251 12.06 6.35 0.00
C LEU A 251 11.56 5.37 -1.07
N ILE A 252 11.06 5.88 -2.19
CA ILE A 252 10.62 5.03 -3.30
C ILE A 252 11.81 4.29 -3.92
N ASP A 253 12.98 4.92 -4.02
CA ASP A 253 14.20 4.24 -4.44
C ASP A 253 14.54 3.08 -3.52
N HIS A 254 14.51 3.28 -2.19
CA HIS A 254 14.79 2.23 -1.22
C HIS A 254 13.85 1.03 -1.39
N TRP A 255 12.55 1.28 -1.58
CA TRP A 255 11.57 0.21 -1.78
C TRP A 255 11.80 -0.56 -3.08
N MET A 256 11.97 0.15 -4.18
CA MET A 256 12.17 -0.45 -5.49
C MET A 256 13.52 -1.16 -5.57
N ARG A 257 14.59 -0.55 -5.07
CA ARG A 257 15.95 -1.13 -5.02
C ARG A 257 16.00 -2.39 -4.17
N ALA A 258 15.35 -2.41 -3.01
CA ALA A 258 15.24 -3.63 -2.19
C ALA A 258 14.56 -4.75 -2.98
N ARG A 259 13.42 -4.46 -3.61
CA ARG A 259 12.70 -5.44 -4.44
C ARG A 259 13.52 -5.95 -5.62
N GLU A 260 14.13 -5.04 -6.39
CA GLU A 260 14.92 -5.42 -7.56
C GLU A 260 16.20 -6.16 -7.17
N THR A 261 16.77 -5.87 -6.00
CA THR A 261 17.90 -6.61 -5.43
C THR A 261 17.50 -8.03 -5.06
N ALA A 262 16.35 -8.22 -4.40
CA ALA A 262 15.80 -9.54 -4.09
C ALA A 262 15.63 -10.38 -5.37
N ILE A 263 15.01 -9.79 -6.40
CA ILE A 263 14.80 -10.43 -7.71
C ILE A 263 16.12 -10.80 -8.39
N ALA A 264 17.13 -9.94 -8.32
CA ALA A 264 18.44 -10.21 -8.90
C ALA A 264 19.21 -11.31 -8.15
N ARG A 265 19.13 -11.33 -6.80
CA ARG A 265 19.73 -12.38 -5.96
C ARG A 265 19.11 -13.75 -6.26
N VAL A 266 17.78 -13.82 -6.32
CA VAL A 266 17.06 -15.08 -6.62
C VAL A 266 17.32 -15.57 -8.04
N GLN A 267 17.39 -14.68 -9.03
CA GLN A 267 17.77 -15.06 -10.40
C GLN A 267 19.19 -15.65 -10.51
N ALA A 268 20.07 -15.36 -9.55
CA ALA A 268 21.44 -15.85 -9.51
C ALA A 268 21.59 -17.19 -8.76
N VAL A 269 20.49 -17.78 -8.27
CA VAL A 269 20.51 -19.09 -7.60
C VAL A 269 20.91 -20.18 -8.61
N GLY A 270 22.10 -20.74 -8.41
CA GLY A 270 22.72 -21.71 -9.33
C GLY A 270 22.22 -23.14 -9.21
N LEU A 271 21.55 -23.57 -8.14
CA LEU A 271 20.92 -24.88 -8.08
C LEU A 271 19.55 -24.79 -7.42
N VAL A 272 18.50 -24.69 -8.24
CA VAL A 272 17.13 -24.69 -7.75
C VAL A 272 16.73 -26.11 -7.36
N ASN A 273 16.50 -26.34 -6.06
CA ASN A 273 16.10 -27.64 -5.56
C ASN A 273 14.64 -27.95 -5.96
N THR A 274 14.22 -29.22 -5.83
CA THR A 274 12.85 -29.65 -6.20
C THR A 274 11.79 -28.98 -5.34
N HIS A 275 12.09 -28.77 -4.06
CA HIS A 275 11.16 -28.19 -3.10
C HIS A 275 10.81 -26.74 -3.47
N ASP A 276 11.81 -25.89 -3.71
CA ASP A 276 11.62 -24.47 -4.07
C ASP A 276 10.83 -24.33 -5.37
N ARG A 277 11.17 -25.12 -6.41
CA ARG A 277 10.44 -25.11 -7.68
C ARG A 277 8.97 -25.50 -7.47
N ASN A 278 8.73 -26.56 -6.71
CA ASN A 278 7.37 -27.05 -6.47
C ASN A 278 6.57 -26.06 -5.63
N LEU A 279 7.20 -25.39 -4.65
CA LEU A 279 6.59 -24.33 -3.87
C LEU A 279 6.14 -23.19 -4.80
N VAL A 280 7.01 -22.66 -5.66
CA VAL A 280 6.64 -21.60 -6.60
C VAL A 280 5.48 -22.01 -7.51
N LEU A 281 5.48 -23.24 -8.03
CA LEU A 281 4.38 -23.76 -8.83
C LEU A 281 3.06 -23.84 -8.05
N GLN A 282 3.11 -24.33 -6.81
CA GLN A 282 1.94 -24.38 -5.92
C GLN A 282 1.39 -22.97 -5.64
N LEU A 283 2.27 -21.99 -5.40
CA LEU A 283 1.87 -20.61 -5.13
C LEU A 283 1.30 -19.92 -6.38
N LEU A 284 1.84 -20.19 -7.57
CA LEU A 284 1.26 -19.72 -8.84
C LEU A 284 -0.15 -20.29 -9.06
N GLN A 285 -0.37 -21.58 -8.74
CA GLN A 285 -1.69 -22.21 -8.83
C GLN A 285 -2.67 -21.60 -7.83
N ARG A 286 -2.25 -21.34 -6.58
CA ARG A 286 -3.08 -20.65 -5.58
C ARG A 286 -3.46 -19.25 -6.06
N ALA A 287 -2.48 -18.47 -6.51
CA ALA A 287 -2.70 -17.12 -7.02
C ALA A 287 -3.67 -17.12 -8.22
N GLN A 288 -3.52 -18.05 -9.16
CA GLN A 288 -4.42 -18.17 -10.30
C GLN A 288 -5.87 -18.44 -9.86
N ARG A 289 -6.08 -19.33 -8.89
CA ARG A 289 -7.42 -19.58 -8.33
C ARG A 289 -7.99 -18.32 -7.70
N GLU A 290 -7.21 -17.58 -6.93
CA GLU A 290 -7.66 -16.32 -6.35
C GLU A 290 -8.03 -15.27 -7.40
N PHE A 291 -7.24 -15.15 -8.47
CA PHE A 291 -7.57 -14.25 -9.58
C PHE A 291 -8.85 -14.68 -10.32
N SER A 292 -9.13 -15.98 -10.41
CA SER A 292 -10.38 -16.47 -11.00
C SER A 292 -11.63 -16.12 -10.17
N LEU A 293 -11.46 -15.86 -8.86
CA LEU A 293 -12.53 -15.42 -7.97
C LEU A 293 -12.67 -13.89 -7.93
N TRP A 294 -11.79 -13.16 -8.61
CA TRP A 294 -11.80 -11.72 -8.60
C TRP A 294 -12.80 -11.19 -9.63
N HIS A 295 -13.90 -10.64 -9.12
CA HIS A 295 -14.90 -9.96 -9.91
C HIS A 295 -14.68 -8.44 -9.82
N SER A 296 -14.67 -7.76 -10.97
CA SER A 296 -14.56 -6.31 -11.11
C SER A 296 -15.80 -5.79 -11.85
N ASP A 297 -16.27 -4.59 -11.50
CA ASP A 297 -17.30 -3.90 -12.28
C ASP A 297 -16.69 -3.08 -13.44
N ASP A 298 -15.37 -2.81 -13.38
CA ASP A 298 -14.60 -2.10 -14.41
C ASP A 298 -14.20 -3.04 -15.57
N GLU A 299 -14.54 -2.66 -16.80
CA GLU A 299 -14.34 -3.49 -18.00
C GLU A 299 -12.85 -3.69 -18.35
N ASP A 300 -12.02 -2.65 -18.21
CA ASP A 300 -10.57 -2.76 -18.47
C ASP A 300 -9.91 -3.73 -17.48
N GLN A 301 -10.34 -3.69 -16.21
CA GLN A 301 -9.87 -4.60 -15.19
C GLN A 301 -10.36 -6.04 -15.43
N LYS A 302 -11.60 -6.25 -15.91
CA LYS A 302 -12.09 -7.60 -16.31
C LYS A 302 -11.19 -8.20 -17.39
N ILE A 303 -10.92 -7.44 -18.45
CA ILE A 303 -10.02 -7.85 -19.54
C ILE A 303 -8.62 -8.15 -18.98
N SER A 304 -8.11 -7.30 -18.09
CA SER A 304 -6.79 -7.49 -17.47
C SER A 304 -6.71 -8.77 -16.63
N ILE A 305 -7.77 -9.13 -15.91
CA ILE A 305 -7.85 -10.39 -15.13
C ILE A 305 -7.86 -11.61 -16.07
N GLU A 306 -8.67 -11.59 -17.14
CA GLU A 306 -8.69 -12.69 -18.12
C GLU A 306 -7.30 -12.88 -18.76
N HIS A 307 -6.67 -11.78 -19.13
CA HIS A 307 -5.31 -11.72 -19.64
C HIS A 307 -4.29 -12.31 -18.65
N LEU A 308 -4.37 -11.93 -17.37
CA LEU A 308 -3.52 -12.47 -16.32
C LEU A 308 -3.69 -14.00 -16.19
N LEU A 309 -4.92 -14.50 -16.19
CA LEU A 309 -5.20 -15.94 -16.09
C LEU A 309 -4.61 -16.74 -17.26
N GLN A 310 -4.72 -16.22 -18.48
CA GLN A 310 -4.11 -16.80 -19.68
C GLN A 310 -2.58 -16.84 -19.57
N ASP A 311 -1.96 -15.75 -19.12
CA ASP A 311 -0.51 -15.67 -18.97
C ASP A 311 0.02 -16.61 -17.89
N LEU A 312 -0.70 -16.77 -16.78
CA LEU A 312 -0.35 -17.73 -15.73
C LEU A 312 -0.45 -19.18 -16.23
N ASN A 313 -1.44 -19.50 -17.07
CA ASN A 313 -1.51 -20.81 -17.74
C ASN A 313 -0.30 -21.06 -18.64
N MET A 314 0.11 -20.03 -19.40
CA MET A 314 1.28 -20.11 -20.28
C MET A 314 2.57 -20.30 -19.47
N LEU A 315 2.72 -19.57 -18.37
CA LEU A 315 3.86 -19.67 -17.46
C LEU A 315 3.95 -21.05 -16.80
N MET A 316 2.84 -21.58 -16.27
CA MET A 316 2.83 -22.92 -15.69
C MET A 316 3.12 -24.01 -16.73
N SER A 317 2.61 -23.86 -17.96
CA SER A 317 2.93 -24.76 -19.08
C SER A 317 4.42 -24.73 -19.43
N TRP A 318 5.03 -23.54 -19.42
CA TRP A 318 6.47 -23.38 -19.62
C TRP A 318 7.29 -24.11 -18.55
N PHE A 319 6.90 -24.02 -17.27
CA PHE A 319 7.54 -24.78 -16.20
C PHE A 319 7.34 -26.28 -16.33
N ALA A 320 6.17 -26.75 -16.81
CA ALA A 320 5.88 -28.17 -16.99
C ALA A 320 6.77 -28.82 -18.06
N GLN A 321 7.16 -28.05 -19.09
CA GLN A 321 8.00 -28.51 -20.20
C GLN A 321 9.51 -28.36 -19.93
N ARG A 322 9.90 -27.92 -18.73
CA ARG A 322 11.29 -27.63 -18.38
C ARG A 322 11.70 -28.31 -17.10
N GLU A 323 12.85 -28.96 -17.18
CA GLU A 323 13.54 -29.47 -16.02
C GLU A 323 14.21 -28.34 -15.23
N ARG A 324 14.58 -28.66 -14.00
CA ARG A 324 15.39 -27.76 -13.16
C ARG A 324 16.75 -27.59 -13.81
N ASN A 325 17.27 -26.38 -13.75
CA ASN A 325 18.60 -26.06 -14.22
C ASN A 325 19.18 -24.91 -13.39
N GLU A 326 20.45 -24.59 -13.61
CA GLU A 326 21.18 -23.56 -12.85
C GLU A 326 20.72 -22.13 -13.12
N MET A 327 19.88 -21.95 -14.13
CA MET A 327 19.37 -20.66 -14.58
C MET A 327 17.84 -20.60 -14.51
N LEU A 328 17.17 -21.51 -13.79
CA LEU A 328 15.71 -21.70 -13.89
C LEU A 328 14.94 -20.40 -13.65
N TRP A 329 15.29 -19.65 -12.61
CA TRP A 329 14.63 -18.37 -12.30
C TRP A 329 14.98 -17.28 -13.30
N SER A 330 16.24 -17.20 -13.75
CA SER A 330 16.64 -16.28 -14.81
C SER A 330 15.90 -16.55 -16.12
N ASP A 331 15.80 -17.82 -16.52
CA ASP A 331 15.12 -18.25 -17.73
C ASP A 331 13.61 -18.05 -17.65
N ALA A 332 13.01 -18.25 -16.47
CA ALA A 332 11.61 -17.94 -16.22
C ALA A 332 11.34 -16.44 -16.38
N MET A 333 12.20 -15.58 -15.82
CA MET A 333 12.08 -14.12 -15.97
C MET A 333 12.31 -13.66 -17.42
N LYS A 334 13.26 -14.25 -18.16
CA LYS A 334 13.46 -14.00 -19.59
C LYS A 334 12.24 -14.41 -20.41
N PHE A 335 11.69 -15.58 -20.14
CA PHE A 335 10.46 -16.05 -20.77
C PHE A 335 9.30 -15.11 -20.48
N ALA A 336 9.10 -14.75 -19.21
CA ALA A 336 8.04 -13.84 -18.79
C ALA A 336 8.15 -12.49 -19.52
N HIS A 337 9.37 -11.93 -19.59
CA HIS A 337 9.63 -10.69 -20.30
C HIS A 337 9.29 -10.78 -21.80
N ALA A 338 9.59 -11.92 -22.43
CA ALA A 338 9.42 -12.10 -23.87
C ALA A 338 7.99 -12.49 -24.28
N LYS A 339 7.21 -13.11 -23.40
CA LYS A 339 5.96 -13.79 -23.76
C LYS A 339 4.73 -13.39 -22.95
N LEU A 340 4.89 -12.79 -21.78
CA LEU A 340 3.78 -12.47 -20.87
C LEU A 340 3.56 -10.97 -20.76
N ARG A 341 2.37 -10.56 -20.34
CA ARG A 341 2.04 -9.16 -20.02
C ARG A 341 2.63 -8.76 -18.66
N LEU A 342 2.64 -7.45 -18.39
CA LEU A 342 3.34 -6.86 -17.24
C LEU A 342 2.93 -7.49 -15.90
N GLU A 343 1.63 -7.71 -15.70
CA GLU A 343 1.08 -8.22 -14.44
C GLU A 343 1.58 -9.64 -14.12
N ALA A 344 1.55 -10.54 -15.10
CA ALA A 344 2.08 -11.90 -14.94
C ALA A 344 3.61 -11.91 -14.71
N GLN A 345 4.35 -10.99 -15.33
CA GLN A 345 5.78 -10.81 -15.07
C GLN A 345 6.02 -10.44 -13.61
N GLU A 346 5.25 -9.50 -13.06
CA GLU A 346 5.41 -9.04 -11.68
C GLU A 346 4.87 -10.05 -10.64
N ILE A 347 3.90 -10.88 -11.00
CA ILE A 347 3.50 -12.04 -10.18
C ILE A 347 4.65 -13.04 -10.07
N LEU A 348 5.24 -13.46 -11.19
CA LEU A 348 6.41 -14.37 -11.16
C LEU A 348 7.54 -13.76 -10.32
N ALA A 349 7.86 -12.49 -10.55
CA ALA A 349 8.91 -11.78 -9.83
C ALA A 349 8.66 -11.74 -8.31
N SER A 350 7.41 -11.82 -7.86
CA SER A 350 7.05 -11.82 -6.44
C SER A 350 7.02 -13.24 -5.87
N VAL A 351 6.41 -14.21 -6.56
CA VAL A 351 6.27 -15.60 -6.09
C VAL A 351 7.61 -16.32 -6.02
N MET A 352 8.53 -16.04 -6.95
CA MET A 352 9.83 -16.72 -6.95
C MET A 352 10.71 -16.35 -5.74
N LEU A 353 10.38 -15.27 -5.01
CA LEU A 353 11.11 -14.85 -3.81
C LEU A 353 10.76 -15.69 -2.58
N GLU A 354 9.61 -16.37 -2.60
CA GLU A 354 9.02 -17.03 -1.44
C GLU A 354 9.89 -18.11 -0.80
N PRO A 355 10.61 -18.97 -1.57
CA PRO A 355 11.49 -19.98 -1.00
C PRO A 355 12.78 -19.44 -0.38
N TYR A 356 13.15 -18.17 -0.63
CA TYR A 356 14.50 -17.66 -0.40
C TYR A 356 14.57 -16.60 0.69
N GLU A 357 14.14 -16.93 1.89
CA GLU A 357 14.15 -15.98 3.01
C GLU A 357 15.52 -15.40 3.33
N ASP A 358 16.56 -16.23 3.29
CA ASP A 358 17.96 -15.82 3.54
C ASP A 358 18.50 -14.83 2.49
N LEU A 359 17.89 -14.74 1.31
CA LEU A 359 18.30 -13.81 0.25
C LEU A 359 17.48 -12.52 0.22
N VAL A 360 16.34 -12.50 0.92
CA VAL A 360 15.29 -11.50 0.74
C VAL A 360 15.00 -10.73 2.02
N ASP A 361 14.92 -11.39 3.17
CA ASP A 361 14.40 -10.77 4.39
C ASP A 361 15.35 -9.71 4.99
N ASP A 362 16.66 -9.79 4.73
CA ASP A 362 17.64 -8.76 5.12
C ASP A 362 17.37 -7.41 4.44
N LEU A 363 16.77 -7.42 3.25
CA LEU A 363 16.51 -6.22 2.47
C LEU A 363 15.42 -5.33 3.07
N VAL A 364 14.62 -5.85 4.00
CA VAL A 364 13.58 -5.08 4.71
C VAL A 364 14.19 -3.92 5.51
N ASP A 365 15.36 -4.13 6.09
CA ASP A 365 16.05 -3.11 6.91
C ASP A 365 16.56 -1.93 6.07
N HIS A 366 16.60 -2.08 4.74
CA HIS A 366 16.99 -1.05 3.78
C HIS A 366 15.80 -0.32 3.14
N MET A 367 14.57 -0.57 3.59
CA MET A 367 13.35 0.05 3.04
C MET A 367 12.88 1.30 3.80
N ALA A 368 13.62 1.72 4.82
CA ALA A 368 13.41 2.99 5.52
C ALA A 368 14.44 4.03 5.06
N VAL A 369 14.15 5.31 5.30
CA VAL A 369 15.07 6.43 5.04
C VAL A 369 15.43 7.09 6.36
N ALA A 370 16.71 7.30 6.60
CA ALA A 370 17.19 8.11 7.72
C ALA A 370 17.10 9.60 7.38
N GLU A 371 16.82 10.45 8.36
CA GLU A 371 16.66 11.91 8.16
C GLU A 371 17.85 12.56 7.45
N GLY A 372 19.07 12.10 7.74
CA GLY A 372 20.30 12.62 7.12
C GLY A 372 20.47 12.33 5.63
N GLU A 373 19.64 11.45 5.05
CA GLU A 373 19.69 11.14 3.61
C GLU A 373 19.01 12.23 2.78
N MET A 374 18.07 12.98 3.35
CA MET A 374 17.40 14.10 2.68
C MET A 374 18.27 15.36 2.71
N LYS A 375 19.32 15.37 1.88
CA LYS A 375 20.28 16.47 1.81
C LYS A 375 19.66 17.72 1.18
N PRO A 376 19.98 18.94 1.67
CA PRO A 376 19.65 20.18 0.96
C PRO A 376 20.41 20.26 -0.37
N VAL A 377 19.98 21.16 -1.26
CA VAL A 377 20.69 21.40 -2.53
C VAL A 377 22.14 21.80 -2.29
N ASP A 378 23.05 21.07 -2.92
CA ASP A 378 24.47 21.39 -2.98
C ASP A 378 24.71 22.45 -4.07
N GLY A 379 24.80 23.70 -3.65
CA GLY A 379 25.01 24.83 -4.53
C GLY A 379 26.43 24.96 -5.10
N SER A 380 27.38 24.13 -4.66
CA SER A 380 28.77 24.19 -5.14
C SER A 380 28.97 23.58 -6.52
N GLN A 381 28.06 22.71 -6.96
CA GLN A 381 28.05 22.13 -8.31
C GLN A 381 27.85 23.21 -9.36
N THR A 382 28.40 22.99 -10.54
CA THR A 382 28.28 23.90 -11.68
C THR A 382 27.00 23.65 -12.50
N VAL A 383 26.64 24.62 -13.33
CA VAL A 383 25.61 24.49 -14.37
C VAL A 383 25.92 23.28 -15.27
N ALA A 384 27.16 23.13 -15.72
CA ALA A 384 27.58 22.01 -16.56
C ALA A 384 27.37 20.64 -15.89
N GLU A 385 27.78 20.51 -14.63
CA GLU A 385 27.59 19.27 -13.86
C GLU A 385 26.10 18.96 -13.67
N THR A 386 25.29 19.97 -13.36
CA THR A 386 23.84 19.80 -13.19
C THR A 386 23.17 19.36 -14.49
N MET A 387 23.50 20.00 -15.62
CA MET A 387 22.99 19.60 -16.94
C MET A 387 23.41 18.17 -17.30
N ALA A 388 24.65 17.78 -17.03
CA ALA A 388 25.11 16.40 -17.28
C ALA A 388 24.32 15.37 -16.47
N LYS A 389 23.97 15.68 -15.21
CA LYS A 389 23.11 14.82 -14.39
C LYS A 389 21.70 14.71 -14.95
N ILE A 390 21.13 15.82 -15.43
CA ILE A 390 19.82 15.83 -16.10
C ILE A 390 19.87 14.95 -17.35
N ASP A 391 20.84 15.16 -18.24
CA ASP A 391 20.97 14.40 -19.48
C ASP A 391 21.16 12.89 -19.22
N GLN A 392 21.84 12.52 -18.13
CA GLN A 392 22.03 11.12 -17.77
C GLN A 392 20.77 10.47 -17.19
N ARG A 393 20.04 11.15 -16.29
CA ARG A 393 18.93 10.55 -15.51
C ARG A 393 17.54 10.83 -16.07
N TYR A 394 17.40 11.91 -16.83
CA TYR A 394 16.13 12.41 -17.33
C TYR A 394 16.06 12.43 -18.85
N SER A 395 16.94 11.72 -19.56
CA SER A 395 16.91 11.65 -21.04
C SER A 395 15.54 11.23 -21.62
N TRP A 396 14.73 10.49 -20.85
CA TRP A 396 13.38 10.10 -21.23
C TRP A 396 12.40 11.27 -21.35
N ILE A 397 12.63 12.41 -20.68
CA ILE A 397 11.72 13.59 -20.77
C ILE A 397 11.74 14.23 -22.16
N HIS A 398 12.80 14.01 -22.96
CA HIS A 398 12.90 14.54 -24.32
C HIS A 398 11.88 13.90 -25.29
N GLN A 399 11.21 12.83 -24.87
CA GLN A 399 10.14 12.19 -25.64
C GLN A 399 8.78 12.88 -25.44
N ILE A 400 8.68 13.83 -24.50
CA ILE A 400 7.46 14.56 -24.18
C ILE A 400 7.44 15.88 -24.96
N SER A 401 6.39 16.10 -25.74
CA SER A 401 6.17 17.34 -26.47
C SER A 401 5.45 18.35 -25.58
N TRP A 402 6.19 19.11 -24.77
CA TRP A 402 5.64 20.04 -23.76
C TRP A 402 4.73 21.15 -24.32
N GLU A 403 4.86 21.48 -25.60
CA GLU A 403 4.01 22.47 -26.30
C GLU A 403 2.60 21.91 -26.62
N GLU A 404 2.42 20.59 -26.60
CA GLU A 404 1.13 19.96 -26.86
C GLU A 404 0.21 20.06 -25.63
N LYS A 405 -1.05 20.43 -25.86
CA LYS A 405 -2.03 20.62 -24.78
C LYS A 405 -2.29 19.33 -24.02
N GLU A 406 -2.21 18.19 -24.69
CA GLU A 406 -2.40 16.87 -24.12
C GLU A 406 -1.30 16.51 -23.10
N GLU A 407 -0.08 17.00 -23.28
CA GLU A 407 1.04 16.73 -22.36
C GLU A 407 1.03 17.64 -21.12
N THR A 408 0.25 18.72 -21.14
CA THR A 408 0.06 19.63 -19.99
C THR A 408 -1.39 19.71 -19.53
N ALA A 409 -2.23 18.77 -19.98
CA ALA A 409 -3.69 18.82 -19.85
C ALA A 409 -4.18 18.83 -18.39
N LEU A 410 -3.40 18.26 -17.47
CA LEU A 410 -3.77 18.10 -16.07
C LEU A 410 -2.93 19.00 -15.16
N LEU A 411 -3.45 19.26 -13.97
CA LEU A 411 -2.69 19.87 -12.88
C LEU A 411 -3.14 19.31 -11.54
N TRP A 412 -2.19 19.19 -10.62
CA TRP A 412 -2.47 18.78 -9.25
C TRP A 412 -2.78 20.02 -8.41
N TYR A 413 -3.82 19.96 -7.58
CA TYR A 413 -4.18 21.06 -6.66
C TYR A 413 -4.68 20.51 -5.32
N VAL A 414 -4.77 21.36 -4.30
CA VAL A 414 -5.39 21.00 -3.02
C VAL A 414 -6.78 21.62 -2.97
N SER A 415 -7.79 20.81 -2.72
CA SER A 415 -9.16 21.30 -2.53
C SER A 415 -9.29 22.09 -1.22
N GLU A 416 -9.85 23.29 -1.26
CA GLU A 416 -10.13 24.09 -0.06
C GLU A 416 -11.11 23.39 0.89
N GLU A 417 -12.21 22.86 0.34
CA GLU A 417 -13.26 22.18 1.13
C GLU A 417 -12.73 20.91 1.82
N LYS A 418 -11.82 20.17 1.17
CA LYS A 418 -11.45 18.80 1.57
C LYS A 418 -10.03 18.65 2.06
N LEU A 419 -9.18 19.66 1.85
CA LEU A 419 -7.74 19.66 2.18
C LEU A 419 -7.01 18.40 1.69
N GLU A 420 -7.44 17.89 0.54
CA GLU A 420 -6.91 16.68 -0.09
C GLU A 420 -6.38 16.99 -1.49
N PRO A 421 -5.32 16.28 -1.94
CA PRO A 421 -4.86 16.38 -3.31
C PRO A 421 -5.93 15.98 -4.32
N ARG A 422 -6.06 16.78 -5.36
CA ARG A 422 -6.94 16.60 -6.51
C ARG A 422 -6.14 16.72 -7.80
N LEU A 423 -6.72 16.20 -8.87
CA LEU A 423 -6.21 16.26 -10.22
C LEU A 423 -7.32 16.85 -11.08
N GLY A 424 -7.07 17.97 -11.74
CA GLY A 424 -8.04 18.64 -12.61
C GLY A 424 -7.47 18.87 -13.99
N HIS A 425 -8.35 19.11 -14.94
CA HIS A 425 -8.02 19.60 -16.27
C HIS A 425 -7.71 21.10 -16.20
N ARG A 426 -6.51 21.43 -16.67
CA ARG A 426 -6.02 22.79 -16.81
C ARG A 426 -6.99 23.60 -17.68
N ASN A 427 -7.35 24.79 -17.22
CA ASN A 427 -8.26 25.73 -17.90
C ASN A 427 -9.70 25.22 -18.10
N LEU A 428 -10.11 24.15 -17.41
CA LEU A 428 -11.49 23.64 -17.44
C LEU A 428 -12.11 23.62 -16.05
N ASP A 429 -11.55 22.81 -15.15
CA ASP A 429 -12.04 22.61 -13.78
C ASP A 429 -10.95 22.83 -12.71
N ALA A 430 -9.75 23.22 -13.13
CA ALA A 430 -8.67 23.64 -12.23
C ALA A 430 -7.89 24.85 -12.77
N SER A 431 -7.54 25.75 -11.86
CA SER A 431 -6.75 26.97 -12.11
C SER A 431 -5.26 26.71 -11.86
N GLU A 432 -4.41 27.26 -12.72
CA GLU A 432 -2.95 27.16 -12.62
C GLU A 432 -2.40 27.83 -11.36
N GLU A 433 -3.11 28.83 -10.83
CA GLU A 433 -2.72 29.53 -9.61
C GLU A 433 -2.71 28.62 -8.36
N HIS A 434 -3.37 27.46 -8.44
CA HIS A 434 -3.46 26.48 -7.37
C HIS A 434 -2.60 25.24 -7.62
N GLU A 435 -1.82 25.23 -8.70
CA GLU A 435 -1.00 24.09 -9.09
C GLU A 435 0.06 23.77 -8.03
N GLN A 436 0.12 22.49 -7.67
CA GLN A 436 1.12 21.93 -6.76
C GLN A 436 2.34 21.47 -7.56
N PRO A 437 3.55 21.49 -6.96
CA PRO A 437 4.79 21.05 -7.60
C PRO A 437 4.88 19.51 -7.67
N LEU A 438 3.99 18.91 -8.46
CA LEU A 438 3.83 17.46 -8.64
C LEU A 438 4.02 17.06 -10.11
N SER A 439 4.77 17.87 -10.85
CA SER A 439 5.11 17.73 -12.27
C SER A 439 6.62 17.65 -12.49
N PRO A 440 7.35 16.72 -11.84
CA PRO A 440 8.80 16.71 -11.84
C PRO A 440 9.41 16.67 -13.24
N ALA A 441 8.80 15.94 -14.18
CA ALA A 441 9.28 15.90 -15.57
C ALA A 441 9.28 17.28 -16.24
N ARG A 442 8.21 18.07 -16.05
CA ARG A 442 8.11 19.45 -16.56
C ARG A 442 9.11 20.36 -15.85
N ASP A 443 9.13 20.28 -14.52
CA ASP A 443 9.96 21.16 -13.70
C ASP A 443 11.47 20.92 -13.97
N ILE A 444 11.88 19.68 -14.26
CA ILE A 444 13.24 19.35 -14.72
C ILE A 444 13.49 19.84 -16.15
N HIS A 445 12.52 19.72 -17.05
CA HIS A 445 12.64 20.26 -18.40
C HIS A 445 12.88 21.79 -18.37
N GLU A 446 12.06 22.52 -17.62
CA GLU A 446 12.19 23.96 -17.44
C GLU A 446 13.52 24.36 -16.79
N LEU A 447 13.95 23.63 -15.74
CA LEU A 447 15.28 23.83 -15.14
C LEU A 447 16.38 23.66 -16.20
N ARG A 448 16.31 22.61 -17.03
CA ARG A 448 17.32 22.34 -18.05
C ARG A 448 17.38 23.46 -19.10
N GLU A 449 16.24 23.95 -19.56
CA GLU A 449 16.15 25.07 -20.49
C GLU A 449 16.73 26.35 -19.87
N ALA A 450 16.38 26.67 -18.62
CA ALA A 450 16.94 27.81 -17.91
C ALA A 450 18.46 27.71 -17.78
N LEU A 451 18.99 26.56 -17.36
CA LEU A 451 20.43 26.30 -17.24
C LEU A 451 21.18 26.50 -18.58
N SER A 452 20.55 26.20 -19.71
CA SER A 452 21.18 26.32 -21.04
C SER A 452 21.56 27.76 -21.42
N SER A 453 20.91 28.75 -20.77
CA SER A 453 21.19 30.18 -20.99
C SER A 453 22.31 30.72 -20.08
N TRP A 454 22.89 29.89 -19.22
CA TRP A 454 23.91 30.27 -18.25
C TRP A 454 25.31 29.75 -18.61
N PRO A 455 26.40 30.45 -18.23
CA PRO A 455 27.75 29.96 -18.44
C PRO A 455 27.97 28.59 -17.75
N PRO A 456 28.58 27.60 -18.42
CA PRO A 456 28.73 26.24 -17.88
C PRO A 456 29.48 26.16 -16.54
N HIS A 457 30.38 27.10 -16.27
CA HIS A 457 31.19 27.14 -15.03
C HIS A 457 30.51 27.90 -13.88
N THR A 458 29.36 28.53 -14.11
CA THR A 458 28.61 29.21 -13.03
C THR A 458 28.17 28.18 -11.99
N THR A 459 28.26 28.54 -10.71
CA THR A 459 27.78 27.68 -9.62
C THR A 459 26.26 27.62 -9.60
N LEU A 460 25.71 26.49 -9.19
CA LEU A 460 24.28 26.29 -9.02
C LEU A 460 23.73 27.24 -7.95
N ALA A 461 24.53 27.59 -6.92
CA ALA A 461 24.17 28.62 -5.96
C ALA A 461 23.91 29.98 -6.63
N GLU A 462 24.82 30.44 -7.50
CA GLU A 462 24.66 31.71 -8.22
C GLU A 462 23.45 31.69 -9.16
N PHE A 463 23.25 30.58 -9.89
CA PHE A 463 22.06 30.36 -10.71
C PHE A 463 20.77 30.48 -9.87
N LEU A 464 20.67 29.73 -8.77
CA LEU A 464 19.48 29.69 -7.91
C LEU A 464 19.22 31.00 -7.15
N MET A 465 20.24 31.85 -6.95
CA MET A 465 20.04 33.20 -6.42
C MET A 465 19.31 34.12 -7.40
N ARG A 466 19.43 33.88 -8.71
CA ARG A 466 18.72 34.64 -9.75
C ARG A 466 17.43 33.96 -10.18
N GLU A 467 17.41 32.63 -10.20
CA GLU A 467 16.28 31.80 -10.61
C GLU A 467 15.80 30.88 -9.46
N PRO A 468 15.28 31.45 -8.35
CA PRO A 468 14.98 30.68 -7.13
C PRO A 468 13.87 29.64 -7.32
N TRP A 469 13.02 29.81 -8.32
CA TRP A 469 11.89 28.92 -8.63
C TRP A 469 12.35 27.50 -9.02
N HIS A 470 13.59 27.35 -9.52
CA HIS A 470 14.16 26.06 -9.89
C HIS A 470 14.81 25.28 -8.73
N ARG A 471 14.77 25.81 -7.50
CA ARG A 471 15.46 25.19 -6.35
C ARG A 471 15.00 23.75 -6.08
N LEU A 472 13.70 23.48 -6.14
CA LEU A 472 13.18 22.13 -5.87
C LEU A 472 13.54 21.15 -6.99
N ALA A 473 13.47 21.59 -8.25
CA ALA A 473 13.92 20.81 -9.40
C ALA A 473 15.42 20.47 -9.29
N ALA A 474 16.27 21.45 -8.99
CA ALA A 474 17.71 21.25 -8.84
C ALA A 474 18.06 20.29 -7.69
N MET A 475 17.38 20.43 -6.55
CA MET A 475 17.51 19.49 -5.43
C MET A 475 17.10 18.07 -5.82
N ARG A 476 15.99 17.93 -6.56
CA ARG A 476 15.50 16.63 -7.05
C ARG A 476 16.48 15.96 -8.01
N VAL A 477 17.11 16.70 -8.93
CA VAL A 477 18.17 16.17 -9.81
C VAL A 477 19.30 15.55 -8.98
N GLN A 478 19.73 16.22 -7.92
CA GLN A 478 20.80 15.72 -7.05
C GLN A 478 20.40 14.45 -6.31
N TRP A 479 19.17 14.37 -5.80
CA TRP A 479 18.65 13.16 -5.17
C TRP A 479 18.53 11.99 -6.17
N VAL A 480 17.85 12.19 -7.30
CA VAL A 480 17.61 11.12 -8.29
C VAL A 480 18.91 10.65 -8.95
N TYR A 481 19.94 11.49 -8.99
CA TYR A 481 21.26 11.07 -9.46
C TYR A 481 21.87 9.94 -8.62
N GLU A 482 21.72 10.01 -7.29
CA GLU A 482 22.17 8.98 -6.33
C GLU A 482 21.13 7.84 -6.19
N HIS A 483 19.86 8.12 -6.50
CA HIS A 483 18.71 7.22 -6.29
C HIS A 483 17.97 6.90 -7.60
N GLU A 484 18.48 5.92 -8.35
CA GLU A 484 18.04 5.60 -9.72
C GLU A 484 16.55 5.23 -9.84
N TYR A 485 15.94 4.62 -8.82
CA TYR A 485 14.52 4.28 -8.81
C TYR A 485 13.66 5.35 -8.14
N GLY A 486 14.23 6.53 -7.83
CA GLY A 486 13.53 7.58 -7.10
C GLY A 486 12.59 8.43 -7.95
N GLU A 487 12.67 8.32 -9.28
CA GLU A 487 11.84 9.09 -10.19
C GLU A 487 10.78 8.23 -10.88
N ILE A 488 9.59 8.77 -11.10
CA ILE A 488 8.57 8.14 -11.95
C ILE A 488 8.86 8.55 -13.40
N HIS A 489 9.16 7.58 -14.26
CA HIS A 489 9.51 7.82 -15.66
C HIS A 489 8.22 7.91 -16.49
N GLY A 490 7.44 8.96 -16.25
CA GLY A 490 6.19 9.24 -16.95
C GLY A 490 5.68 10.65 -16.69
N ASN A 491 4.83 11.14 -17.59
CA ASN A 491 4.24 12.47 -17.47
C ASN A 491 3.09 12.47 -16.44
N THR A 492 3.31 13.10 -15.28
CA THR A 492 2.33 13.18 -14.18
C THR A 492 1.29 14.29 -14.36
N ILE A 493 1.30 14.99 -15.49
CA ILE A 493 0.30 16.00 -15.85
C ILE A 493 -0.26 15.81 -17.27
N GLY A 494 0.12 14.73 -17.96
CA GLY A 494 -0.41 14.41 -19.29
C GLY A 494 -1.82 13.81 -19.23
N ALA A 495 -2.61 14.00 -20.28
CA ALA A 495 -3.99 13.54 -20.41
C ALA A 495 -4.16 12.02 -20.29
N THR A 496 -3.09 11.24 -20.51
CA THR A 496 -3.09 9.78 -20.44
C THR A 496 -2.71 9.22 -19.07
N LEU A 497 -2.41 10.09 -18.09
CA LEU A 497 -2.08 9.65 -16.74
C LEU A 497 -3.24 8.87 -16.13
N ARG A 498 -2.92 7.69 -15.59
CA ARG A 498 -3.83 6.90 -14.76
C ARG A 498 -3.28 6.87 -13.33
N PRO A 499 -3.74 7.76 -12.42
CA PRO A 499 -3.23 7.80 -11.06
C PRO A 499 -3.28 6.46 -10.33
N ILE A 500 -4.27 5.60 -10.64
CA ILE A 500 -4.38 4.25 -10.09
C ILE A 500 -3.13 3.39 -10.29
N ASP A 501 -2.35 3.61 -11.35
CA ASP A 501 -1.10 2.89 -11.58
C ASP A 501 -0.05 3.24 -10.50
N LEU A 502 -0.01 4.51 -10.09
CA LEU A 502 0.84 4.97 -8.99
C LEU A 502 0.32 4.45 -7.64
N LEU A 503 -1.00 4.51 -7.41
CA LEU A 503 -1.61 4.00 -6.18
C LEU A 503 -1.26 2.52 -5.99
N ARG A 504 -1.38 1.72 -7.05
CA ARG A 504 -1.11 0.28 -7.02
C ARG A 504 0.34 -0.04 -6.67
N CYS A 505 1.32 0.75 -7.10
CA CYS A 505 2.71 0.59 -6.67
C CYS A 505 2.83 0.64 -5.15
N LYS A 506 2.41 1.72 -4.51
CA LYS A 506 2.48 1.86 -3.04
C LYS A 506 1.67 0.78 -2.32
N LEU A 507 0.46 0.48 -2.82
CA LEU A 507 -0.42 -0.53 -2.22
C LEU A 507 0.15 -1.95 -2.36
N SER A 508 0.94 -2.24 -3.39
CA SER A 508 1.67 -3.51 -3.53
C SER A 508 2.72 -3.69 -2.42
N PHE A 509 3.44 -2.62 -2.06
CA PHE A 509 4.35 -2.62 -0.91
C PHE A 509 3.60 -2.74 0.42
N PHE A 510 2.38 -2.21 0.52
CA PHE A 510 1.56 -2.48 1.70
C PHE A 510 1.16 -3.96 1.79
N GLY A 511 1.09 -4.68 0.66
CA GLY A 511 0.65 -6.07 0.56
C GLY A 511 -0.82 -6.22 0.19
N ALA A 512 -1.41 -5.17 -0.39
CA ALA A 512 -2.77 -5.18 -0.86
C ALA A 512 -3.02 -6.21 -1.97
N THR A 513 -4.24 -6.72 -2.00
CA THR A 513 -4.76 -7.59 -3.08
C THR A 513 -6.07 -7.03 -3.63
N ARG A 514 -6.52 -7.56 -4.78
CA ARG A 514 -7.76 -7.17 -5.48
C ARG A 514 -7.86 -5.67 -5.75
N PHE A 515 -6.97 -5.17 -6.61
CA PHE A 515 -6.90 -3.78 -7.07
C PHE A 515 -8.08 -3.43 -8.01
N ASP A 516 -9.28 -3.26 -7.46
CA ASP A 516 -10.55 -3.09 -8.18
C ASP A 516 -10.84 -1.59 -8.45
N PRO A 517 -10.67 -1.10 -9.70
CA PRO A 517 -10.88 0.31 -10.03
C PRO A 517 -12.37 0.67 -9.92
N ARG A 518 -12.63 1.88 -9.43
CA ARG A 518 -13.97 2.50 -9.48
C ARG A 518 -13.99 3.75 -10.35
N SER A 519 -12.80 4.29 -10.61
CA SER A 519 -12.48 5.17 -11.73
C SER A 519 -10.96 5.07 -11.97
N ASP A 520 -10.46 5.84 -12.92
CA ASP A 520 -9.04 6.12 -13.16
C ASP A 520 -8.28 6.75 -11.96
N ARG A 521 -8.99 7.21 -10.92
CA ARG A 521 -8.47 7.98 -9.77
C ARG A 521 -8.78 7.32 -8.42
N TRP A 522 -9.52 6.22 -8.42
CA TRP A 522 -10.03 5.58 -7.20
C TRP A 522 -9.95 4.05 -7.31
N LEU A 523 -9.25 3.45 -6.35
CA LEU A 523 -8.99 2.01 -6.28
C LEU A 523 -9.55 1.42 -4.99
N ARG A 524 -10.28 0.30 -5.08
CA ARG A 524 -10.60 -0.54 -3.94
C ARG A 524 -9.58 -1.67 -3.83
N ILE A 525 -9.24 -2.02 -2.61
CA ILE A 525 -8.30 -3.10 -2.30
C ILE A 525 -8.74 -3.87 -1.06
N SER A 526 -8.13 -5.03 -0.84
CA SER A 526 -8.22 -5.81 0.39
C SER A 526 -6.84 -5.99 1.03
N LEU A 527 -6.77 -5.79 2.35
CA LEU A 527 -5.60 -6.08 3.19
C LEU A 527 -5.90 -7.31 4.06
N TYR A 528 -4.89 -8.13 4.34
CA TYR A 528 -5.00 -9.32 5.19
C TYR A 528 -6.06 -10.36 4.76
N ARG A 529 -6.49 -10.35 3.50
CA ARG A 529 -7.33 -11.44 2.96
C ARG A 529 -6.55 -12.76 3.08
N HIS A 530 -7.18 -13.80 3.61
CA HIS A 530 -6.60 -15.12 3.93
C HIS A 530 -5.61 -15.16 5.08
N ALA A 531 -5.23 -14.01 5.66
CA ALA A 531 -4.39 -14.00 6.85
C ALA A 531 -5.11 -14.65 8.04
N PRO A 532 -4.38 -15.26 8.98
CA PRO A 532 -4.97 -15.78 10.22
C PRO A 532 -5.53 -14.62 11.07
N TYR A 533 -6.42 -14.96 12.00
CA TYR A 533 -6.89 -14.03 13.05
C TYR A 533 -5.93 -14.04 14.25
N LEU A 534 -6.14 -13.13 15.22
CA LEU A 534 -5.19 -12.89 16.31
C LEU A 534 -4.95 -14.13 17.19
N ASP A 535 -5.95 -15.00 17.30
CA ASP A 535 -5.94 -16.25 18.07
C ASP A 535 -5.14 -17.38 17.41
N HIS A 536 -4.90 -17.32 16.09
CA HIS A 536 -4.23 -18.39 15.32
C HIS A 536 -2.94 -17.94 14.62
N ILE A 537 -2.47 -16.71 14.87
CA ILE A 537 -1.38 -16.10 14.09
C ILE A 537 -0.03 -16.84 14.18
N VAL A 538 0.26 -17.50 15.31
CA VAL A 538 1.58 -18.13 15.58
C VAL A 538 1.78 -19.45 14.80
N GLU A 539 0.71 -20.14 14.42
CA GLU A 539 0.75 -21.46 13.76
C GLU A 539 -0.05 -21.43 12.45
N THR A 540 0.44 -20.71 11.43
CA THR A 540 -0.29 -20.58 10.16
C THR A 540 0.59 -20.71 8.92
N ASP A 541 -0.05 -20.86 7.78
CA ASP A 541 0.56 -20.85 6.46
C ASP A 541 1.21 -19.48 6.16
N PRO A 542 2.55 -19.39 5.96
CA PRO A 542 3.23 -18.13 5.65
C PRO A 542 2.91 -17.59 4.25
N PHE A 543 2.24 -18.38 3.41
CA PHE A 543 1.90 -18.07 2.03
C PHE A 543 0.43 -17.68 1.83
N TRP A 544 -0.30 -17.43 2.92
CA TRP A 544 -1.71 -17.08 2.95
C TRP A 544 -2.14 -16.05 1.88
N ILE A 545 -1.28 -15.08 1.54
CA ILE A 545 -1.58 -14.00 0.58
C ILE A 545 -1.93 -14.52 -0.83
N TYR A 546 -1.51 -15.73 -1.18
CA TYR A 546 -1.75 -16.33 -2.49
C TYR A 546 -3.10 -17.07 -2.59
N GLY A 547 -3.91 -17.13 -1.52
CA GLY A 547 -5.18 -17.87 -1.48
C GLY A 547 -5.18 -18.97 -0.43
N PRO A 548 -6.28 -19.70 -0.20
CA PRO A 548 -6.28 -20.84 0.73
C PRO A 548 -5.45 -22.02 0.19
N THR A 549 -5.08 -22.94 1.08
CA THR A 549 -4.51 -24.23 0.69
C THR A 549 -5.58 -25.06 -0.03
N PRO A 550 -5.26 -25.76 -1.14
CA PRO A 550 -6.19 -26.62 -1.87
C PRO A 550 -6.91 -27.67 -1.04
#